data_AF-A0A645E006-F1
#
_entry.id   AF-A0A645E006-F1
#
_cell.length_a   1.000
_cell.length_b   1.000
_cell.length_c   1.000
_cell.angle_alpha   90.00
_cell.angle_beta   90.00
_cell.angle_gamma   90.00
#
_symmetry.space_group_name_H-M   'P 1'
#
loop_
_entity.id
_entity.type
_entity.pdbx_description
1 polymer ?
#
loop_
_entity_poly.entity_id
_entity_poly.type
_entity_poly.pdbx_seq_one_letter_code
_entity_poly.pdbx_strand_id
1 'polypeptide(L)'
;MSWNQASTIFNFISKNYQAGAMQLVLTYDEKEKPDIETAKKHLQIFIRRIRNKLKDKSYLAVTTMLRNGRIHHHVILNDINVKCLDDIFGLWEYGTQTTLISPKDGFLILSEYLAKDDHVEIVHSKYLDMEETS
;
A
#
# COMPACT_ATOMS: atom_id res chain seq x y z
N MET A 1 19.24 -0.44 -6.09
CA MET A 1 18.20 0.23 -5.27
C MET A 1 18.91 1.13 -4.27
N SER A 2 18.65 2.44 -4.21
CA SER A 2 19.41 3.32 -3.31
C SER A 2 18.71 3.46 -1.96
N TRP A 3 19.49 3.30 -0.88
CA TRP A 3 19.12 3.46 0.53
C TRP A 3 18.28 4.73 0.83
N ASN A 4 18.38 5.73 -0.04
CA ASN A 4 17.64 6.98 0.02
C ASN A 4 16.13 6.80 -0.17
N GLN A 5 15.66 5.90 -1.04
CA GLN A 5 14.21 5.75 -1.28
C GLN A 5 13.48 5.13 -0.10
N ALA A 6 14.03 4.05 0.50
CA ALA A 6 13.44 3.42 1.68
C ALA A 6 13.39 4.39 2.87
N SER A 7 14.48 5.13 3.10
CA SER A 7 14.55 6.16 4.14
C SER A 7 13.57 7.31 3.89
N THR A 8 13.40 7.76 2.63
CA THR A 8 12.41 8.77 2.27
C THR A 8 10.98 8.30 2.52
N ILE A 9 10.65 7.06 2.11
CA ILE A 9 9.33 6.46 2.35
C ILE A 9 9.06 6.35 3.86
N PHE A 10 10.01 5.80 4.62
CA PHE A 10 9.90 5.66 6.08
C PHE A 10 9.69 7.02 6.78
N ASN A 11 10.48 8.02 6.41
CA ASN A 11 10.37 9.37 6.96
C ASN A 11 9.04 10.03 6.59
N PHE A 12 8.59 9.88 5.34
CA PHE A 12 7.28 10.37 4.92
C PHE A 12 6.17 9.77 5.79
N ILE A 13 6.26 8.46 6.06
CA ILE A 13 5.17 7.78 6.75
C ILE A 13 5.15 8.12 8.22
N SER A 14 6.32 8.12 8.84
CA SER A 14 6.50 8.51 10.24
C SER A 14 5.99 9.93 10.51
N LYS A 15 6.05 10.81 9.51
CA LYS A 15 5.53 12.19 9.59
C LYS A 15 4.03 12.27 9.36
N ASN A 16 3.49 11.50 8.40
CA ASN A 16 2.13 11.70 7.88
C ASN A 16 1.08 10.71 8.40
N TYR A 17 1.47 9.58 9.01
CA TYR A 17 0.55 8.55 9.47
C TYR A 17 0.73 8.32 10.98
N GLN A 18 -0.33 8.60 11.75
CA GLN A 18 -0.34 8.56 13.22
C GLN A 18 -1.01 7.29 13.78
N ALA A 19 -1.19 7.24 15.11
CA ALA A 19 -1.98 6.22 15.78
C ALA A 19 -3.41 6.18 15.20
N GLY A 20 -3.77 5.07 14.55
CA GLY A 20 -5.06 4.90 13.87
C GLY A 20 -4.95 4.73 12.34
N ALA A 21 -3.77 4.93 11.75
CA ALA A 21 -3.55 4.48 10.38
C ALA A 21 -3.57 2.94 10.30
N MET A 22 -3.88 2.43 9.11
CA MET A 22 -4.02 1.01 8.83
C MET A 22 -3.19 0.63 7.61
N GLN A 23 -2.50 -0.50 7.68
CA GLN A 23 -1.82 -1.08 6.53
C GLN A 23 -2.61 -2.26 5.96
N LEU A 24 -2.75 -2.26 4.63
CA LEU A 24 -3.29 -3.35 3.83
C LEU A 24 -2.16 -3.92 2.97
N VAL A 25 -2.08 -5.26 2.92
CA VAL A 25 -1.26 -5.99 1.96
C VAL A 25 -2.21 -6.75 1.04
N LEU A 26 -2.24 -6.36 -0.22
CA LEU A 26 -3.06 -6.98 -1.25
C LEU A 26 -2.19 -7.94 -2.04
N THR A 27 -2.65 -9.18 -2.15
CA THR A 27 -1.97 -10.23 -2.92
C THR A 27 -2.94 -10.83 -3.92
N TYR A 28 -2.38 -11.33 -5.02
CA TYR A 28 -3.16 -12.01 -6.05
C TYR A 28 -3.34 -13.49 -5.71
N ASP A 29 -4.51 -14.03 -6.07
CA ASP A 29 -4.72 -15.48 -6.07
C ASP A 29 -3.76 -16.16 -7.05
N GLU A 30 -3.47 -17.44 -6.86
CA GLU A 30 -2.52 -18.16 -7.73
C GLU A 30 -2.94 -18.22 -9.20
N LYS A 31 -4.24 -18.11 -9.47
CA LYS A 31 -4.82 -18.04 -10.83
C LYS A 31 -4.59 -16.68 -11.49
N GLU A 32 -4.48 -15.60 -10.69
CA GLU A 32 -4.24 -14.24 -11.18
C GLU A 32 -2.76 -13.89 -11.10
N LYS A 33 -2.12 -13.86 -12.26
CA LYS A 33 -0.72 -13.46 -12.41
C LYS A 33 -0.62 -12.27 -13.35
N PRO A 34 -1.09 -11.08 -12.93
CA PRO A 34 -1.03 -9.91 -13.79
C PRO A 34 0.41 -9.49 -14.01
N ASP A 35 0.66 -8.87 -15.16
CA ASP A 35 1.86 -8.08 -15.36
C ASP A 35 1.81 -6.77 -14.54
N ILE A 36 2.93 -6.05 -14.51
CA ILE A 36 3.07 -4.82 -13.73
C ILE A 36 2.05 -3.75 -14.16
N GLU A 37 1.74 -3.63 -15.45
CA GLU A 37 0.81 -2.60 -15.94
C GLU A 37 -0.62 -2.91 -15.51
N THR A 38 -1.03 -4.17 -15.65
CA THR A 38 -2.35 -4.67 -15.22
C THR A 38 -2.48 -4.56 -13.71
N ALA A 39 -1.44 -4.92 -12.95
CA ALA A 39 -1.45 -4.80 -11.49
C ALA A 39 -1.60 -3.33 -11.03
N LYS A 40 -0.98 -2.37 -11.72
CA LYS A 40 -1.19 -0.94 -11.46
C LYS A 40 -2.63 -0.51 -11.71
N LYS A 41 -3.27 -1.02 -12.78
CA LYS A 41 -4.69 -0.74 -13.08
C LYS A 41 -5.60 -1.31 -11.98
N HIS A 42 -5.36 -2.54 -11.54
CA HIS A 42 -6.10 -3.15 -10.43
C HIS A 42 -5.99 -2.33 -9.14
N LEU A 43 -4.78 -1.90 -8.79
CA LEU A 43 -4.55 -1.03 -7.64
C LEU A 43 -5.29 0.31 -7.77
N GLN A 44 -5.27 0.94 -8.94
CA GLN A 44 -6.02 2.18 -9.18
C GLN A 44 -7.54 2.01 -8.99
N ILE A 45 -8.09 0.89 -9.46
CA ILE A 45 -9.51 0.54 -9.27
C ILE A 45 -9.81 0.37 -7.78
N PHE A 46 -8.98 -0.37 -7.06
CA PHE A 46 -9.11 -0.59 -5.62
C PHE A 46 -9.10 0.73 -4.83
N ILE A 47 -8.12 1.60 -5.11
CA ILE A 47 -8.01 2.92 -4.48
C ILE A 47 -9.24 3.79 -4.79
N ARG A 48 -9.73 3.77 -6.04
CA ARG A 48 -10.96 4.50 -6.40
C ARG A 48 -12.17 4.01 -5.60
N ARG A 49 -12.30 2.69 -5.41
CA ARG A 49 -13.38 2.10 -4.58
C ARG A 49 -13.27 2.54 -3.12
N ILE A 50 -12.07 2.52 -2.54
CA ILE A 50 -11.79 3.03 -1.20
C ILE A 50 -12.23 4.49 -1.06
N ARG A 51 -11.79 5.37 -1.98
CA ARG A 51 -12.12 6.81 -1.93
C ARG A 51 -13.62 7.06 -1.97
N ASN A 52 -14.34 6.33 -2.83
CA ASN A 52 -15.80 6.42 -2.94
C ASN A 52 -16.51 5.99 -1.65
N LYS A 53 -15.99 4.94 -0.99
CA LYS A 53 -16.61 4.37 0.21
C LYS A 53 -16.30 5.18 1.47
N LEU A 54 -15.07 5.69 1.59
CA LEU A 54 -14.54 6.29 2.83
C LEU A 54 -14.46 7.83 2.81
N LYS A 55 -14.93 8.48 1.74
CA LYS A 55 -14.98 9.95 1.58
C LYS A 55 -13.64 10.65 1.79
N ASP A 56 -12.74 10.40 0.85
CA ASP A 56 -11.46 11.09 0.63
C ASP A 56 -10.51 11.13 1.85
N LYS A 57 -9.88 9.98 2.11
CA LYS A 57 -8.80 9.83 3.08
C LYS A 57 -7.45 9.79 2.38
N SER A 58 -6.43 10.37 3.02
CA SER A 58 -5.05 10.25 2.56
C SER A 58 -4.61 8.78 2.57
N TYR A 59 -3.90 8.40 1.51
CA TYR A 59 -3.37 7.06 1.31
C TYR A 59 -1.97 7.14 0.72
N LEU A 60 -1.20 6.11 1.03
CA LEU A 60 0.02 5.78 0.34
C LEU A 60 -0.15 4.39 -0.25
N ALA A 61 0.10 4.24 -1.54
CA ALA A 61 0.09 2.93 -2.18
C ALA A 61 1.44 2.67 -2.84
N VAL A 62 1.99 1.47 -2.61
CA VAL A 62 3.26 1.00 -3.15
C VAL A 62 3.02 -0.36 -3.79
N THR A 63 3.50 -0.56 -5.01
CA THR A 63 3.54 -1.87 -5.66
C THR A 63 4.95 -2.43 -5.59
N THR A 64 5.06 -3.66 -5.10
CA THR A 64 6.32 -4.40 -5.00
C THR A 64 6.25 -5.66 -5.86
N MET A 65 7.37 -6.03 -6.47
CA MET A 65 7.55 -7.30 -7.16
C MET A 65 8.60 -8.13 -6.44
N LEU A 66 8.24 -9.36 -6.10
CA LEU A 66 9.15 -10.35 -5.53
C LEU A 66 9.95 -11.05 -6.64
N ARG A 67 11.08 -11.68 -6.28
CA ARG A 67 11.94 -12.43 -7.22
C ARG A 67 11.23 -13.52 -8.03
N ASN A 68 10.18 -14.13 -7.48
CA ASN A 68 9.38 -15.13 -8.18
C ASN A 68 8.33 -14.52 -9.13
N GLY A 69 8.36 -13.21 -9.34
CA GLY A 69 7.41 -12.46 -10.18
C GLY A 69 6.07 -12.18 -9.51
N ARG A 70 5.85 -12.58 -8.24
CA ARG A 70 4.61 -12.25 -7.52
C ARG A 70 4.58 -10.76 -7.19
N ILE A 71 3.45 -10.14 -7.48
CA ILE A 71 3.21 -8.72 -7.23
C ILE A 71 2.37 -8.56 -5.98
N HIS A 72 2.80 -7.68 -5.09
CA HIS A 72 2.09 -7.31 -3.87
C HIS A 72 1.81 -5.80 -3.90
N HIS A 73 0.68 -5.38 -3.34
CA HIS A 73 0.40 -3.97 -3.12
C HIS A 73 0.33 -3.68 -1.62
N HIS A 74 1.13 -2.72 -1.17
CA HIS A 74 1.09 -2.20 0.19
C HIS A 74 0.34 -0.88 0.16
N VAL A 75 -0.76 -0.79 0.91
CA VAL A 75 -1.57 0.43 1.00
C VAL A 75 -1.66 0.85 2.46
N ILE A 76 -1.30 2.10 2.77
CA ILE A 76 -1.62 2.72 4.05
C ILE A 76 -2.83 3.62 3.85
N LEU A 77 -3.79 3.50 4.75
CA LEU A 77 -4.91 4.42 4.86
C LEU A 77 -4.83 5.14 6.21
N ASN A 78 -5.00 6.47 6.21
CA ASN A 78 -5.09 7.23 7.46
C ASN A 78 -6.54 7.41 7.92
N ASP A 79 -6.72 7.61 9.24
CA ASP A 79 -8.00 7.92 9.87
C ASP A 79 -9.14 6.94 9.54
N ILE A 80 -8.83 5.65 9.46
CA ILE A 80 -9.82 4.60 9.25
C ILE A 80 -10.42 4.19 10.58
N ASN A 81 -11.74 4.29 10.69
CA ASN A 81 -12.47 3.69 11.79
C ASN A 81 -12.48 2.16 11.61
N VAL A 82 -12.15 1.40 12.67
CA VAL A 82 -12.18 -0.08 12.66
C VAL A 82 -13.55 -0.62 12.21
N LYS A 83 -14.63 0.12 12.45
CA LYS A 83 -15.99 -0.25 11.97
C LYS A 83 -16.15 -0.23 10.46
N CYS A 84 -15.23 0.41 9.73
CA CYS A 84 -15.22 0.47 8.28
C CYS A 84 -14.36 -0.64 7.65
N LEU A 85 -13.80 -1.57 8.43
CA LEU A 85 -12.98 -2.66 7.89
C LEU A 85 -13.77 -3.59 6.98
N ASP A 86 -14.99 -3.95 7.39
CA ASP A 86 -15.89 -4.82 6.61
C ASP A 86 -16.22 -4.20 5.24
N ASP A 87 -16.33 -2.86 5.20
CA ASP A 87 -16.55 -2.09 3.99
C ASP A 87 -15.33 -2.09 3.04
N ILE A 88 -14.13 -2.40 3.53
CA ILE A 88 -12.87 -2.43 2.77
C ILE A 88 -12.53 -3.85 2.30
N PHE A 89 -12.74 -4.87 3.14
CA PHE A 89 -12.36 -6.25 2.84
C PHE A 89 -12.96 -6.80 1.54
N GLY A 90 -14.14 -6.31 1.13
CA GLY A 90 -14.79 -6.71 -0.12
C GLY A 90 -14.36 -5.94 -1.37
N LEU A 91 -13.47 -4.95 -1.27
CA LEU A 91 -13.12 -4.09 -2.41
C LEU A 91 -12.01 -4.68 -3.29
N TRP A 92 -11.18 -5.58 -2.74
CA TRP A 92 -10.13 -6.30 -3.46
C TRP A 92 -10.68 -7.61 -4.03
N GLU A 93 -10.83 -7.67 -5.35
CA GLU A 93 -11.49 -8.79 -6.04
C GLU A 93 -10.50 -9.79 -6.67
N TYR A 94 -9.19 -9.52 -6.60
CA TYR A 94 -8.16 -10.27 -7.33
C TYR A 94 -7.37 -11.25 -6.46
N GLY A 95 -7.71 -11.36 -5.18
CA GLY A 95 -7.12 -12.32 -4.26
C GLY A 95 -7.35 -11.95 -2.81
N THR A 96 -6.32 -12.09 -1.98
CA THR A 96 -6.44 -11.90 -0.53
C THR A 96 -5.94 -10.53 -0.07
N GLN A 97 -6.60 -10.00 0.94
CA GLN A 97 -6.21 -8.79 1.65
C GLN A 97 -5.87 -9.15 3.10
N THR A 98 -4.66 -8.81 3.52
CA THR A 98 -4.25 -8.89 4.93
C THR A 98 -4.17 -7.49 5.52
N THR A 99 -4.72 -7.31 6.71
CA THR A 99 -4.72 -6.03 7.43
C THR A 99 -3.82 -6.11 8.65
N LEU A 100 -2.92 -5.13 8.80
CA LEU A 100 -2.18 -4.88 10.02
C LEU A 100 -2.62 -3.55 10.64
N ILE A 101 -3.00 -3.63 11.92
CA ILE A 101 -3.35 -2.48 12.76
C ILE A 101 -2.07 -2.14 13.56
N SER A 102 -1.66 -0.86 13.56
CA SER A 102 -0.31 -0.36 13.94
C SER A 102 0.67 -0.28 12.74
N PRO A 103 0.61 0.80 11.95
CA PRO A 103 1.50 1.02 10.80
C PRO A 103 2.95 1.25 11.21
N LYS A 104 3.23 1.63 12.47
CA LYS A 104 4.61 1.77 12.92
C LYS A 104 5.36 0.46 12.75
N ASP A 105 4.74 -0.65 13.14
CA ASP A 105 5.35 -1.97 13.02
C ASP A 105 5.29 -2.47 11.57
N GLY A 106 4.14 -2.29 10.89
CA GLY A 106 3.97 -2.73 9.50
C GLY A 106 4.87 -2.00 8.49
N PHE A 107 5.12 -0.71 8.70
CA PHE A 107 5.97 0.10 7.83
C PHE A 107 7.43 0.13 8.26
N LEU A 108 7.73 -0.06 9.55
CA LEU A 108 9.07 -0.47 9.94
C LEU A 108 9.41 -1.77 9.24
N ILE A 109 8.52 -2.78 9.30
CA ILE A 109 8.68 -4.03 8.55
C ILE A 109 8.81 -3.76 7.06
N LEU A 110 7.96 -2.94 6.41
CA LEU A 110 8.12 -2.67 4.97
C LEU A 110 9.44 -1.95 4.67
N SER A 111 9.83 -0.95 5.46
CA SER A 111 11.09 -0.21 5.28
C SER A 111 12.31 -1.10 5.54
N GLU A 112 12.25 -2.00 6.51
CA GLU A 112 13.28 -2.99 6.79
C GLU A 112 13.32 -4.06 5.70
N TYR A 113 12.17 -4.50 5.18
CA TYR A 113 12.08 -5.46 4.08
C TYR A 113 12.68 -4.87 2.79
N LEU A 114 12.35 -3.60 2.49
CA LEU A 114 12.92 -2.84 1.38
C LEU A 114 14.42 -2.52 1.57
N ALA A 115 14.89 -2.41 2.81
CA ALA A 115 16.30 -2.09 3.12
C ALA A 115 17.19 -3.35 3.25
N LYS A 116 16.63 -4.48 3.65
CA LYS A 116 17.35 -5.75 3.85
C LYS A 116 17.34 -6.65 2.62
N ASP A 117 16.31 -6.55 1.77
CA ASP A 117 16.09 -7.49 0.68
C ASP A 117 16.28 -6.82 -0.68
N ASP A 118 17.37 -7.18 -1.36
CA ASP A 118 17.69 -6.75 -2.73
C ASP A 118 16.78 -7.42 -3.79
N HIS A 119 15.87 -8.29 -3.36
CA HIS A 119 14.97 -9.05 -4.20
C HIS A 119 13.56 -8.46 -4.34
N VAL A 120 13.31 -7.29 -3.76
CA VAL A 120 12.04 -6.57 -3.85
C VAL A 120 12.23 -5.31 -4.69
N GLU A 121 11.50 -5.19 -5.80
CA GLU A 121 11.53 -3.99 -6.63
C GLU A 121 10.27 -3.13 -6.41
N ILE A 122 10.45 -1.83 -6.18
CA ILE A 122 9.35 -0.86 -6.16
C ILE A 122 9.07 -0.42 -7.59
N VAL A 123 7.90 -0.82 -8.11
CA VAL A 123 7.52 -0.53 -9.50
C VAL A 123 6.57 0.68 -9.63
N HIS A 124 5.98 1.12 -8.51
CA HIS A 124 5.17 2.35 -8.42
C HIS A 124 4.91 2.76 -6.96
N SER A 125 4.97 4.05 -6.68
CA SER A 125 4.45 4.67 -5.46
C SER A 125 3.62 5.91 -5.80
N LYS A 126 2.50 6.12 -5.10
CA LYS A 126 1.71 7.35 -5.19
C LYS A 126 1.39 7.88 -3.79
N TYR A 127 1.74 9.14 -3.58
CA TYR A 127 1.38 9.94 -2.41
C TYR A 127 0.24 10.87 -2.82
N LEU A 128 -0.84 10.92 -2.03
CA LEU A 128 -1.94 11.83 -2.31
C LEU A 128 -1.50 13.29 -2.17
N ASP A 129 -1.43 14.00 -3.30
CA ASP A 129 -1.78 15.41 -3.53
C ASP A 129 -1.63 16.38 -2.34
N MET A 130 -0.46 16.42 -1.69
CA MET A 130 -0.12 17.42 -0.65
C MET A 130 0.84 18.52 -1.13
N GLU A 131 1.02 18.71 -2.44
CA GLU A 131 1.82 19.83 -2.99
C GLU A 131 1.27 20.47 -4.28
N GLU A 132 -0.02 20.30 -4.63
CA GLU A 132 -0.63 21.04 -5.77
C GLU A 132 -1.69 22.07 -5.37
N THR A 133 -1.59 22.59 -4.15
CA THR A 133 -2.20 23.88 -3.80
C THR A 133 -1.23 24.68 -2.92
N SER A 134 -0.35 25.43 -3.56
CA SER A 134 0.33 26.61 -3.01
C SER A 134 0.41 27.67 -4.09
#